data_AF-A0ABD2WIQ8-F1
#
_entry.id   AF-A0ABD2WIQ8-F1
#
_cell.length_a   1.000
_cell.length_b   1.000
_cell.length_c   1.000
_cell.angle_alpha   90.00
_cell.angle_beta   90.00
_cell.angle_gamma   90.00
#
_symmetry.space_group_name_H-M   'P 1'
#
loop_
_entity.id
_entity.type
_entity.pdbx_description
1 polymer ?
#
loop_
_entity_poly.entity_id
_entity_poly.type
_entity_poly.pdbx_seq_one_letter_code
_entity_poly.pdbx_strand_id
1 'polypeptide(L)' 'MRILQLNLNHCRSAQNLLSQTARKLGINVAIVCDQYKNPGPHYTWIADSNKQADIWVANLQTSKGY' A
#
# COMPACT_ATOMS: atom_id res chain seq x y z
N MET A 1 13.24 1.15 9.33
CA MET A 1 12.18 1.44 8.35
C MET A 1 12.34 0.50 7.17
N ARG A 2 11.28 -0.20 6.74
CA ARG A 2 11.29 -1.12 5.58
C ARG A 2 10.37 -0.59 4.48
N ILE A 3 10.89 -0.58 3.26
CA ILE A 3 10.19 -0.10 2.08
C ILE A 3 10.04 -1.26 1.09
N LEU A 4 8.86 -1.39 0.50
CA LEU A 4 8.58 -2.34 -0.58
C LEU A 4 8.26 -1.56 -1.86
N GLN A 5 8.96 -1.86 -2.96
CA GLN A 5 8.56 -1.37 -4.27
C GLN A 5 8.08 -2.54 -5.11
N LEU A 6 6.88 -2.45 -5.66
CA LEU A 6 6.30 -3.52 -6.46
C LEU A 6 5.36 -3.01 -7.55
N ASN A 7 5.24 -3.81 -8.61
CA ASN A 7 4.21 -3.70 -9.62
C ASN A 7 3.13 -4.76 -9.35
N LEU A 8 1.85 -4.37 -9.33
CA LEU A 8 0.72 -5.28 -9.13
C LEU A 8 0.17 -5.87 -10.43
N ASN A 9 0.61 -5.41 -11.60
CA ASN A 9 0.23 -5.86 -12.94
C ASN A 9 -1.30 -5.91 -13.13
N HIS A 10 -2.01 -4.92 -12.62
CA HIS A 10 -3.47 -4.81 -12.57
C HIS A 10 -4.17 -6.04 -11.93
N CYS A 11 -3.44 -6.81 -11.11
CA CYS A 11 -3.92 -8.08 -10.57
C CYS A 11 -4.67 -7.88 -9.25
N ARG A 12 -5.98 -8.11 -9.29
CA ARG A 12 -6.88 -8.06 -8.12
C ARG A 12 -6.37 -8.93 -6.97
N SER A 13 -5.92 -10.16 -7.25
CA SER A 13 -5.45 -11.10 -6.24
C SER A 13 -4.15 -10.64 -5.60
N ALA A 14 -3.20 -10.10 -6.38
CA ALA A 14 -1.97 -9.53 -5.85
C ALA A 14 -2.26 -8.35 -4.93
N GLN A 15 -3.17 -7.46 -5.33
CA GLN A 15 -3.57 -6.32 -4.50
C GLN A 15 -4.26 -6.77 -3.20
N ASN A 16 -5.13 -7.77 -3.24
CA ASN A 16 -5.79 -8.31 -2.04
C ASN A 16 -4.80 -8.91 -1.03
N LEU A 17 -3.68 -9.48 -1.51
CA LEU A 17 -2.64 -10.08 -0.67
C LEU A 17 -1.62 -9.06 -0.15
N LEU A 18 -1.56 -7.86 -0.74
CA LEU A 18 -0.56 -6.84 -0.41
C LEU A 18 -0.56 -6.49 1.08
N SER A 19 -1.73 -6.23 1.67
CA SER A 19 -1.80 -5.81 3.09
C SER A 19 -1.32 -6.89 4.04
N GLN A 20 -1.67 -8.14 3.79
CA GLN A 20 -1.21 -9.28 4.60
C GLN A 20 0.30 -9.48 4.46
N THR A 21 0.80 -9.38 3.23
CA THR A 21 2.23 -9.53 2.91
C THR A 21 3.05 -8.42 3.57
N ALA A 22 2.63 -7.17 3.43
CA ALA A 22 3.27 -6.01 4.04
C ALA A 22 3.31 -6.13 5.57
N ARG A 23 2.23 -6.58 6.21
CA ARG A 23 2.21 -6.83 7.66
C ARG A 23 3.17 -7.94 8.07
N LYS A 24 3.15 -9.09 7.38
CA LYS A 24 4.03 -10.24 7.67
C LYS A 24 5.49 -9.88 7.52
N LEU A 25 5.81 -9.09 6.49
CA LEU A 25 7.15 -8.58 6.23
C LEU A 25 7.46 -7.28 6.98
N GLY A 26 6.57 -6.82 7.86
CA GLY A 26 6.60 -5.54 8.58
C GLY A 26 7.16 -4.37 7.76
N ILE A 27 6.60 -4.17 6.58
CA ILE A 27 6.82 -3.04 5.68
C ILE A 27 6.16 -1.79 6.27
N ASN A 28 6.86 -0.65 6.23
CA ASN A 28 6.33 0.64 6.68
C ASN A 28 5.68 1.40 5.53
N VAL A 29 6.31 1.39 4.36
CA VAL A 29 5.87 2.11 3.15
C VAL A 29 5.95 1.18 1.95
N ALA A 30 4.93 1.17 1.10
CA ALA A 30 4.96 0.53 -0.20
C ALA A 30 4.85 1.57 -1.32
N ILE A 31 5.69 1.46 -2.34
CA ILE A 31 5.57 2.18 -3.61
C ILE A 31 5.00 1.18 -4.61
N VAL A 32 3.78 1.43 -5.03
CA VAL A 32 2.96 0.50 -5.81
C VAL A 32 2.73 1.10 -7.18
N CYS A 33 2.81 0.30 -8.24
CA CYS A 33 2.32 0.67 -9.56
C CYS A 33 1.39 -0.39 -10.15
N ASP A 34 0.55 0.05 -11.09
CA ASP A 34 -0.45 -0.75 -11.81
C ASP A 34 -1.37 -1.53 -10.86
N GLN A 35 -1.91 -0.83 -9.86
CA GLN A 35 -2.92 -1.36 -8.97
C GLN A 35 -4.22 -1.68 -9.72
N TYR A 36 -4.93 -2.72 -9.29
CA TYR A 36 -6.25 -3.06 -9.85
C TYR A 36 -7.30 -1.97 -9.53
N LYS A 37 -7.19 -1.32 -8.37
CA LYS A 37 -8.01 -0.16 -7.98
C LYS A 37 -7.31 0.67 -6.92
N ASN A 38 -7.68 1.93 -6.74
CA ASN A 38 -7.24 2.70 -5.58
C ASN A 38 -8.04 2.26 -4.34
N PRO A 39 -7.41 1.72 -3.27
CA PRO A 39 -8.11 1.43 -2.04
C PRO A 39 -8.45 2.74 -1.31
N GLY A 40 -9.69 2.84 -0.82
CA GLY A 40 -10.05 3.87 0.16
C GLY A 40 -9.73 3.39 1.58
N PRO A 41 -9.55 4.28 2.57
CA PRO A 41 -9.61 5.75 2.54
C PRO A 41 -8.27 6.45 2.19
N HIS A 42 -8.38 7.65 1.60
CA HIS A 42 -7.29 8.46 1.01
C HIS A 42 -6.08 8.76 1.91
N TYR A 43 -6.22 8.71 3.24
CA TYR A 43 -5.16 9.18 4.15
C TYR A 43 -3.96 8.23 4.26
N THR A 44 -4.06 7.01 3.73
CA THR A 44 -2.93 6.05 3.72
C THR A 44 -2.36 5.81 2.34
N TRP A 45 -3.06 6.23 1.28
CA TRP A 45 -2.80 5.87 -0.10
C TRP A 45 -2.77 7.13 -0.96
N ILE A 46 -1.57 7.56 -1.34
CA ILE A 46 -1.33 8.79 -2.09
C ILE A 46 -1.12 8.42 -3.55
N ALA A 47 -2.13 8.67 -4.37
CA ALA A 47 -2.10 8.39 -5.80
C ALA A 47 -1.42 9.50 -6.61
N ASP A 48 -0.73 9.10 -7.68
CA ASP A 48 -0.33 10.02 -8.73
C ASP A 48 -1.57 10.58 -9.48
N SER A 49 -1.35 11.60 -10.31
CA SER A 49 -2.41 12.27 -11.08
C SER A 49 -3.19 11.34 -12.01
N ASN A 50 -2.55 10.26 -12.45
CA ASN A 50 -3.06 9.31 -13.43
C ASN A 50 -3.60 8.02 -12.77
N LYS A 51 -3.48 7.89 -11.44
CA LYS A 51 -3.89 6.73 -10.65
C LYS A 51 -3.26 5.43 -11.14
N GLN A 52 -1.98 5.48 -11.54
CA GLN A 52 -1.22 4.30 -11.98
C GLN A 52 -0.04 3.98 -11.06
N ALA A 53 0.31 4.90 -10.16
CA ALA A 53 1.29 4.68 -9.13
C ALA A 53 0.85 5.35 -7.83
N ASP A 54 1.19 4.73 -6.70
CA ASP A 54 0.85 5.26 -5.39
C ASP A 54 1.90 4.97 -4.33
N ILE A 55 1.89 5.82 -3.30
CA ILE A 55 2.60 5.59 -2.05
C ILE A 55 1.57 5.14 -1.01
N TRP A 56 1.81 3.97 -0.42
CA TRP A 56 0.97 3.42 0.64
C TRP A 56 1.70 3.33 1.98
N VAL A 57 1.13 3.93 3.01
CA VAL A 57 1.57 3.77 4.40
C VAL A 57 1.00 2.47 4.96
N ALA A 58 1.82 1.42 4.94
CA ALA A 58 1.40 0.05 5.24
C ALA A 58 1.27 -0.26 6.74
N ASN A 59 1.98 0.49 7.57
CA ASN A 59 1.99 0.29 9.01
C ASN A 59 1.72 1.62 9.72
N LEU A 60 0.46 2.04 9.74
CA LEU A 60 0.02 3.04 10.70
C LEU A 60 -0.04 2.39 12.08
N GLN A 61 0.95 2.67 12.90
CA GLN A 61 0.76 2.55 14.34
C GLN A 61 -0.23 3.64 14.74
N THR A 62 -1.48 3.27 14.99
CA THR A 62 -2.34 4.14 15.78
C THR A 62 -1.73 4.16 17.17
N SER A 63 -1.19 5.32 17.57
CA SER A 63 -0.81 5.55 18.96
C SER A 63 -2.07 5.34 19.79
N LYS A 64 -2.21 4.18 20.44
CA LYS A 64 -3.15 4.05 21.55
C LYS A 64 -2.66 5.01 22.60
N GLY A 65 -3.39 6.12 22.78
CA GLY A 65 -3.16 7.04 23.88
C GLY A 65 -3.23 6.25 25.19
N TYR A 66 -2.17 6.37 25.98
CA TYR A 66 -2.15 6.02 27.40
C TYR A 66 -2.57 7.24 28.20
#